data_AF-A0A2Z6M248-F1
#
_entry.id   AF-A0A2Z6M248-F1
#
_cell.length_a   1.000
_cell.length_b   1.000
_cell.length_c   1.000
_cell.angle_alpha   90.00
_cell.angle_beta   90.00
_cell.angle_gamma   90.00
#
_symmetry.space_group_name_H-M   'P 1'
#
loop_
_entity.id
_entity.type
_entity.pdbx_description
1 polymer ?
#
loop_
_entity_poly.entity_id
_entity_poly.type
_entity_poly.pdbx_seq_one_letter_code
_entity_poly.pdbx_strand_id
1 'polypeptide(L)'
;MSVTEFQFPWDGAAKPGSLPPNVSAAVNGVAFCGTLTGQLFFGWLGDKLGRKKVYGMTLMMMVICSVGSGLSFGHNPKTVMVTLCFFRFWLGFGIGGDYPLSATIMSEYSNKKTRGAFIAAVFAMQGFGILAGGIFAIIISASFNALFDAPSYAVDPIRSTVPQADYIWRIIVMVGALPAAMTYYSRTKMPETARYTALVAKNTAKAAADMSKVLQVEIQAEPEPEKAKSYGLFSKEFLSRHGLHLLGTASTWFLLDIAFYSQNLFQKDIFSAVGWIPPAQTMNAIEEVYKIARAQTLIALCSTVPGYWFTVAFIDRIGRFKIQLMGFFFMTVFMFALAIPYDYWTHKDHRIGFVALYSLTFFFANFGPNATTFVVPAEIFPARFRSTCHGISSASGKLGAMVGAFGFLYLAQNKDKTKTDAGYPAGIGVKNSLLLLGVVNILGFLFTFLVPEANGKSLEEMSGENEEEAETNGGLEQSHSHNNRTVPLA
;
A
#
# COMPACT_ATOMS: atom_id res chain seq x y z
N MET A 1 9.48 2.65 -32.84
CA MET A 1 9.32 3.98 -32.22
C MET A 1 9.05 3.78 -30.75
N SER A 2 10.02 4.17 -29.95
CA SER A 2 10.15 3.91 -28.52
C SER A 2 9.46 5.00 -27.69
N VAL A 3 9.23 4.76 -26.39
CA VAL A 3 8.81 5.80 -25.41
C VAL A 3 9.80 6.97 -25.35
N THR A 4 10.98 6.76 -25.92
CA THR A 4 11.97 7.76 -26.29
C THR A 4 11.41 8.92 -27.12
N GLU A 5 10.29 8.76 -27.85
CA GLU A 5 9.59 9.89 -28.49
C GLU A 5 8.74 10.74 -27.54
N PHE A 6 8.39 10.25 -26.35
CA PHE A 6 7.82 11.08 -25.27
C PHE A 6 8.87 11.92 -24.54
N GLN A 7 10.16 11.66 -24.79
CA GLN A 7 11.23 12.54 -24.33
C GLN A 7 11.47 13.71 -25.28
N PHE A 8 10.85 13.71 -26.47
CA PHE A 8 10.76 14.92 -27.26
C PHE A 8 9.77 15.87 -26.61
N PRO A 9 10.12 17.16 -26.54
CA PRO A 9 9.15 18.15 -26.13
C PRO A 9 8.00 18.15 -27.14
N TRP A 10 6.83 17.66 -26.74
CA TRP A 10 5.57 18.10 -27.33
C TRP A 10 5.57 19.64 -27.36
N ASP A 11 5.00 20.24 -28.42
CA ASP A 11 5.05 21.67 -28.68
C ASP A 11 4.85 22.50 -27.39
N GLY A 12 5.94 23.06 -26.86
CA GLY A 12 5.96 23.89 -25.65
C GLY A 12 6.72 23.36 -24.42
N ALA A 13 7.26 22.13 -24.40
CA ALA A 13 8.08 21.66 -23.27
C ALA A 13 9.55 22.13 -23.35
N ALA A 14 10.02 22.87 -22.34
CA ALA A 14 11.41 23.30 -22.23
C ALA A 14 12.32 22.29 -21.48
N LYS A 15 11.74 21.24 -20.88
CA LYS A 15 12.46 20.24 -20.07
C LYS A 15 12.38 18.85 -20.72
N PRO A 16 13.48 18.07 -20.73
CA PRO A 16 13.46 16.70 -21.22
C PRO A 16 12.53 15.80 -20.40
N GLY A 17 11.88 14.84 -21.06
CA GLY A 17 11.14 13.76 -20.39
C GLY A 17 9.84 14.16 -19.68
N SER A 18 9.32 15.37 -19.93
CA SER A 18 8.02 15.80 -19.36
C SER A 18 6.86 15.26 -20.20
N LEU A 19 6.04 14.39 -19.59
CA LEU A 19 4.77 13.96 -20.17
C LEU A 19 3.72 15.08 -20.07
N PRO A 20 2.78 15.17 -21.04
CA PRO A 20 1.62 16.04 -20.90
C PRO A 20 0.90 15.78 -19.56
N PRO A 21 0.41 16.82 -18.86
CA PRO A 21 -0.18 16.68 -17.52
C PRO A 21 -1.23 15.58 -17.41
N ASN A 22 -2.12 15.48 -18.39
CA ASN A 22 -3.17 14.47 -18.44
C ASN A 22 -2.63 13.05 -18.58
N VAL A 23 -1.55 12.87 -19.35
CA VAL A 23 -0.90 11.57 -19.55
C VAL A 23 -0.08 11.18 -18.32
N SER A 24 0.68 12.13 -17.76
CA SER A 24 1.42 11.94 -16.51
C SER A 24 0.49 11.53 -15.37
N ALA A 25 -0.63 12.26 -15.21
CA ALA A 25 -1.67 11.93 -14.25
C ALA A 25 -2.24 10.53 -14.50
N ALA A 26 -2.61 10.19 -15.74
CA ALA A 26 -3.15 8.87 -16.07
C ALA A 26 -2.17 7.74 -15.73
N VAL A 27 -0.90 7.84 -16.11
CA VAL A 27 0.12 6.80 -15.87
C VAL A 27 0.38 6.59 -14.37
N ASN A 28 0.44 7.69 -13.60
CA ASN A 28 0.66 7.65 -12.15
C ASN A 28 -0.59 7.20 -11.38
N GLY A 29 -1.79 7.56 -11.85
CA GLY A 29 -3.06 7.34 -11.16
C GLY A 29 -3.76 6.03 -11.49
N VAL A 30 -3.65 5.52 -12.72
CA VAL A 30 -4.46 4.38 -13.21
C VAL A 30 -4.21 3.09 -12.40
N ALA A 31 -2.98 2.89 -11.95
CA ALA A 31 -2.64 1.76 -11.10
C ALA A 31 -3.38 1.83 -9.75
N PHE A 32 -3.51 3.02 -9.16
CA PHE A 32 -4.28 3.22 -7.92
C PHE A 32 -5.78 3.02 -8.14
N CYS A 33 -6.33 3.47 -9.26
CA CYS A 33 -7.73 3.17 -9.62
C CYS A 33 -7.97 1.65 -9.70
N GLY A 34 -7.04 0.93 -10.32
CA GLY A 34 -7.02 -0.54 -10.34
C GLY A 34 -6.98 -1.12 -8.94
N THR A 35 -6.02 -0.70 -8.10
CA THR A 35 -5.87 -1.22 -6.73
C THR A 35 -7.08 -0.93 -5.87
N LEU A 36 -7.67 0.27 -5.93
CA LEU A 36 -8.88 0.63 -5.20
C LEU A 36 -10.05 -0.29 -5.57
N THR A 37 -10.31 -0.44 -6.87
CA THR A 37 -11.40 -1.31 -7.34
C THR A 37 -11.15 -2.79 -7.02
N GLY A 38 -9.89 -3.22 -7.08
CA GLY A 38 -9.45 -4.55 -6.69
C GLY A 38 -9.68 -4.84 -5.20
N GLN A 39 -9.32 -3.90 -4.31
CA GLN A 39 -9.49 -4.05 -2.86
C GLN A 39 -10.96 -4.23 -2.47
N LEU A 40 -11.86 -3.45 -3.07
CA LEU A 40 -13.30 -3.57 -2.83
C LEU A 40 -13.85 -4.90 -3.37
N PHE A 41 -13.53 -5.23 -4.62
CA PHE A 41 -14.04 -6.42 -5.28
C PHE A 41 -13.55 -7.71 -4.62
N PHE A 42 -12.24 -7.83 -4.43
CA PHE A 42 -11.62 -9.02 -3.86
C PHE A 42 -11.73 -9.10 -2.33
N GLY A 43 -11.87 -7.96 -1.64
CA GLY A 43 -12.24 -7.94 -0.22
C GLY A 43 -13.57 -8.66 0.01
N TRP A 44 -14.59 -8.29 -0.76
CA TRP A 44 -15.90 -8.95 -0.75
C TRP A 44 -15.85 -10.40 -1.27
N LEU A 45 -15.12 -10.64 -2.36
CA LEU A 45 -15.03 -11.97 -2.95
C LEU A 45 -14.33 -12.97 -2.02
N GLY A 46 -13.34 -12.51 -1.25
CA GLY A 46 -12.64 -13.30 -0.24
C GLY A 46 -13.59 -13.82 0.84
N ASP A 47 -14.57 -13.00 1.25
CA ASP A 47 -15.61 -13.38 2.22
C ASP A 47 -16.64 -14.38 1.62
N LYS A 48 -16.86 -14.37 0.31
CA LYS A 48 -17.88 -15.22 -0.35
C LYS A 48 -17.36 -16.54 -0.93
N LEU A 49 -16.17 -16.56 -1.55
CA LEU A 49 -15.62 -17.71 -2.29
C LEU A 49 -14.49 -18.45 -1.56
N GLY A 50 -13.99 -17.88 -0.46
CA GLY A 50 -12.80 -18.37 0.25
C GLY A 50 -11.52 -17.68 -0.20
N ARG A 51 -10.56 -17.58 0.71
CA ARG A 51 -9.36 -16.73 0.54
C ARG A 51 -8.41 -17.37 -0.46
N LYS A 52 -8.23 -18.69 -0.44
CA LYS A 52 -7.29 -19.41 -1.31
C LYS A 52 -7.59 -19.24 -2.80
N LYS A 53 -8.84 -19.44 -3.21
CA LYS A 53 -9.24 -19.39 -4.64
C LYS A 53 -9.01 -18.00 -5.22
N VAL A 54 -9.34 -16.98 -4.44
CA VAL A 54 -9.17 -15.59 -4.85
C VAL A 54 -7.68 -15.24 -4.95
N TYR A 55 -6.85 -15.74 -4.02
CA TYR A 55 -5.41 -15.52 -3.99
C TYR A 55 -4.67 -16.05 -5.23
N GLY A 56 -5.10 -17.20 -5.77
CA GLY A 56 -4.54 -17.73 -7.02
C GLY A 56 -4.91 -16.86 -8.24
N MET A 57 -6.14 -16.37 -8.28
CA MET A 57 -6.66 -15.54 -9.38
C MET A 57 -5.97 -14.16 -9.44
N THR A 58 -5.79 -13.51 -8.29
CA THR A 58 -5.08 -12.22 -8.20
C THR A 58 -3.64 -12.36 -8.67
N LEU A 59 -2.95 -13.43 -8.28
CA LEU A 59 -1.55 -13.65 -8.63
C LEU A 59 -1.34 -13.93 -10.12
N MET A 60 -2.18 -14.76 -10.73
CA MET A 60 -2.15 -14.99 -12.18
C MET A 60 -2.34 -13.68 -12.95
N MET A 61 -3.29 -12.85 -12.51
CA MET A 61 -3.52 -11.54 -13.11
C MET A 61 -2.31 -10.61 -12.97
N MET A 62 -1.65 -10.59 -11.81
CA MET A 62 -0.43 -9.80 -11.63
C MET A 62 0.68 -10.22 -12.60
N VAL A 63 0.93 -11.53 -12.78
CA VAL A 63 1.97 -12.03 -13.70
C VAL A 63 1.66 -11.62 -15.14
N ILE A 64 0.44 -11.91 -15.62
CA ILE A 64 0.03 -11.62 -17.00
C ILE A 64 0.10 -10.12 -17.28
N CYS A 65 -0.42 -9.28 -16.37
CA CYS A 65 -0.45 -7.84 -16.56
C CYS A 65 0.93 -7.18 -16.40
N SER A 66 1.83 -7.73 -15.59
CA SER A 66 3.21 -7.24 -15.46
C SER A 66 4.01 -7.50 -16.74
N VAL A 67 3.89 -8.71 -17.32
CA VAL A 67 4.50 -9.03 -18.63
C VAL A 67 3.86 -8.18 -19.73
N GLY A 68 2.52 -8.07 -19.74
CA GLY A 68 1.80 -7.23 -20.68
C GLY A 68 2.20 -5.76 -20.62
N SER A 69 2.46 -5.22 -19.42
CA SER A 69 2.94 -3.84 -19.24
C SER A 69 4.32 -3.62 -19.86
N GLY A 70 5.22 -4.60 -19.81
CA GLY A 70 6.52 -4.49 -20.48
C GLY A 70 6.45 -4.67 -22.00
N LEU A 71 5.54 -5.50 -22.49
CA LEU A 71 5.31 -5.68 -23.93
C LEU A 71 4.68 -4.43 -24.57
N SER A 72 3.77 -3.75 -23.86
CA SER A 72 3.04 -2.52 -24.26
C SER A 72 2.98 -2.34 -25.78
N PHE A 73 1.98 -2.98 -26.38
CA PHE A 73 1.85 -3.16 -27.82
C PHE A 73 1.71 -1.83 -28.57
N GLY A 74 2.35 -1.75 -29.75
CA GLY A 74 2.20 -0.64 -30.69
C GLY A 74 3.51 0.12 -30.97
N HIS A 75 3.53 0.81 -32.11
CA HIS A 75 4.66 1.66 -32.53
C HIS A 75 4.38 3.14 -32.34
N ASN A 76 3.12 3.54 -32.09
CA ASN A 76 2.74 4.93 -31.87
C ASN A 76 2.80 5.27 -30.37
N PRO A 77 3.43 6.40 -29.97
CA PRO A 77 3.49 6.86 -28.59
C PRO A 77 2.15 6.77 -27.85
N LYS A 78 1.05 7.25 -28.46
CA LYS A 78 -0.29 7.22 -27.83
C LYS A 78 -0.76 5.78 -27.57
N THR A 79 -0.53 4.87 -28.50
CA THR A 79 -0.90 3.46 -28.36
C THR A 79 -0.11 2.76 -27.26
N VAL A 80 1.20 3.04 -27.16
CA VAL A 80 2.06 2.50 -26.09
C VAL A 80 1.57 2.96 -24.72
N MET A 81 1.24 4.25 -24.56
CA MET A 81 0.74 4.75 -23.27
C MET A 81 -0.65 4.21 -22.90
N VAL A 82 -1.56 4.08 -23.88
CA VAL A 82 -2.89 3.51 -23.63
C VAL A 82 -2.80 2.04 -23.24
N THR A 83 -2.00 1.24 -23.95
CA THR A 83 -1.79 -0.18 -23.62
C THR A 83 -1.09 -0.35 -22.27
N LEU A 84 -0.08 0.49 -21.97
CA LEU A 84 0.56 0.52 -20.66
C LEU A 84 -0.44 0.85 -19.55
N CYS A 85 -1.29 1.86 -19.74
CA CYS A 85 -2.32 2.24 -18.76
C CYS A 85 -3.34 1.10 -18.56
N PHE A 86 -3.75 0.43 -19.64
CA PHE A 86 -4.65 -0.72 -19.57
C PHE A 86 -4.04 -1.85 -18.72
N PHE A 87 -2.80 -2.26 -19.00
CA PHE A 87 -2.15 -3.31 -18.22
C PHE A 87 -1.85 -2.87 -16.78
N ARG A 88 -1.49 -1.60 -16.55
CA ARG A 88 -1.29 -1.06 -15.19
C ARG A 88 -2.58 -1.01 -14.38
N PHE A 89 -3.73 -0.76 -15.00
CA PHE A 89 -5.03 -0.85 -14.32
C PHE A 89 -5.27 -2.27 -13.80
N TRP A 90 -5.17 -3.27 -14.67
CA TRP A 90 -5.43 -4.66 -14.31
C TRP A 90 -4.37 -5.26 -13.38
N LEU A 91 -3.11 -4.84 -13.54
CA LEU A 91 -2.05 -5.13 -12.57
C LEU A 91 -2.41 -4.56 -11.19
N GLY A 92 -2.83 -3.29 -11.15
CA GLY A 92 -3.33 -2.64 -9.94
C GLY A 92 -4.50 -3.39 -9.32
N PHE A 93 -5.46 -3.84 -10.13
CA PHE A 93 -6.62 -4.63 -9.71
C PHE A 93 -6.21 -5.97 -9.07
N GLY A 94 -5.22 -6.66 -9.63
CA GLY A 94 -4.63 -7.85 -9.02
C GLY A 94 -3.94 -7.57 -7.69
N ILE A 95 -3.11 -6.51 -7.63
CA ILE A 95 -2.44 -6.05 -6.40
C ILE A 95 -3.48 -5.74 -5.31
N GLY A 96 -4.58 -5.08 -5.68
CA GLY A 96 -5.62 -4.69 -4.74
C GLY A 96 -6.28 -5.87 -4.03
N GLY A 97 -6.40 -7.02 -4.68
CA GLY A 97 -6.93 -8.22 -4.04
C GLY A 97 -5.96 -8.92 -3.09
N ASP A 98 -4.64 -8.83 -3.33
CA ASP A 98 -3.64 -9.47 -2.49
C ASP A 98 -3.55 -8.82 -1.09
N TYR A 99 -3.86 -7.52 -0.97
CA TYR A 99 -3.82 -6.76 0.29
C TYR A 99 -4.76 -7.33 1.37
N PRO A 100 -6.09 -7.31 1.20
CA PRO A 100 -7.02 -7.80 2.23
C PRO A 100 -6.86 -9.31 2.46
N LEU A 101 -6.50 -10.08 1.44
CA LEU A 101 -6.34 -11.52 1.56
C LEU A 101 -5.07 -11.89 2.35
N SER A 102 -3.93 -11.27 2.06
CA SER A 102 -2.68 -11.56 2.79
C SER A 102 -2.81 -11.19 4.26
N ALA A 103 -3.41 -10.03 4.56
CA ALA A 103 -3.61 -9.58 5.93
C ALA A 103 -4.52 -10.53 6.72
N THR A 104 -5.64 -10.94 6.12
CA THR A 104 -6.61 -11.86 6.75
C THR A 104 -6.00 -13.24 6.99
N ILE A 105 -5.38 -13.84 5.96
CA ILE A 105 -4.72 -15.15 6.08
C ILE A 105 -3.70 -15.16 7.21
N MET A 106 -2.82 -14.16 7.27
CA MET A 106 -1.79 -14.09 8.31
C MET A 106 -2.38 -13.85 9.70
N SER A 107 -3.41 -13.01 9.82
CA SER A 107 -4.08 -12.77 11.10
C SER A 107 -4.75 -14.04 11.66
N GLU A 108 -5.27 -14.90 10.78
CA GLU A 108 -6.01 -16.10 11.14
C GLU A 108 -5.09 -17.29 11.50
N TYR A 109 -3.89 -17.35 10.91
CA TYR A 109 -2.88 -18.37 11.22
C TYR A 109 -2.00 -18.03 12.42
N SER A 110 -1.98 -16.76 12.87
CA SER A 110 -1.05 -16.31 13.91
C SER A 110 -1.59 -16.48 15.33
N ASN A 111 -0.69 -16.80 16.26
CA ASN A 111 -0.98 -16.84 17.69
C ASN A 111 -1.22 -15.44 18.28
N LYS A 112 -2.09 -15.33 19.29
CA LYS A 112 -2.49 -14.09 19.98
C LYS A 112 -1.31 -13.19 20.40
N LYS A 113 -0.17 -13.77 20.81
CA LYS A 113 1.01 -13.03 21.32
C LYS A 113 1.89 -12.39 20.25
N THR A 114 1.92 -12.94 19.03
CA THR A 114 2.86 -12.53 17.97
C THR A 114 2.17 -12.13 16.68
N ARG A 115 0.83 -12.04 16.69
CA ARG A 115 0.00 -11.76 15.53
C ARG A 115 0.38 -10.45 14.85
N GLY A 116 0.65 -9.41 15.62
CA GLY A 116 1.06 -8.10 15.08
C GLY A 116 2.37 -8.20 14.33
N ALA A 117 3.38 -8.85 14.94
CA ALA A 117 4.69 -9.02 14.32
C ALA A 117 4.60 -9.83 13.02
N PHE A 118 3.81 -10.91 12.97
CA PHE A 118 3.66 -11.71 11.75
C PHE A 118 2.96 -10.94 10.62
N ILE A 119 1.85 -10.24 10.91
CA ILE A 119 1.16 -9.43 9.89
C ILE A 119 2.08 -8.28 9.42
N ALA A 120 2.75 -7.61 10.36
CA ALA A 120 3.70 -6.54 10.04
C ALA A 120 4.91 -7.04 9.24
N ALA A 121 5.38 -8.28 9.46
CA ALA A 121 6.50 -8.86 8.73
C ALA A 121 6.13 -9.15 7.27
N VAL A 122 4.90 -9.58 7.00
CA VAL A 122 4.41 -9.70 5.62
C VAL A 122 4.34 -8.35 4.94
N PHE A 123 3.86 -7.32 5.65
CA PHE A 123 3.85 -5.97 5.11
C PHE A 123 5.26 -5.40 4.91
N ALA A 124 6.22 -5.73 5.78
CA ALA A 124 7.62 -5.33 5.69
C ALA A 124 8.31 -5.80 4.40
N MET A 125 7.79 -6.85 3.75
CA MET A 125 8.27 -7.29 2.43
C MET A 125 8.09 -6.22 1.35
N GLN A 126 7.20 -5.23 1.55
CA GLN A 126 7.12 -4.04 0.70
C GLN A 126 8.46 -3.31 0.63
N GLY A 127 9.16 -3.16 1.76
CA GLY A 127 10.47 -2.52 1.82
C GLY A 127 11.52 -3.26 0.99
N PHE A 128 11.55 -4.59 1.07
CA PHE A 128 12.43 -5.40 0.23
C PHE A 128 12.06 -5.34 -1.25
N GLY A 129 10.77 -5.27 -1.59
CA GLY A 129 10.32 -5.05 -2.96
C GLY A 129 10.83 -3.73 -3.54
N ILE A 130 10.74 -2.64 -2.76
CA ILE A 130 11.28 -1.32 -3.15
C ILE A 130 12.80 -1.40 -3.32
N LEU A 131 13.50 -2.02 -2.37
CA LEU A 131 14.95 -2.17 -2.41
C LEU A 131 15.42 -3.00 -3.61
N ALA A 132 14.81 -4.15 -3.85
CA ALA A 132 15.13 -5.03 -4.97
C ALA A 132 14.86 -4.35 -6.32
N GLY A 133 13.72 -3.65 -6.46
CA GLY A 133 13.40 -2.87 -7.64
C GLY A 133 14.42 -1.76 -7.90
N GLY A 134 14.82 -1.04 -6.85
CA GLY A 134 15.84 0.00 -6.91
C GLY A 134 17.23 -0.53 -7.30
N ILE A 135 17.69 -1.62 -6.66
CA ILE A 135 18.96 -2.28 -7.00
C ILE A 135 18.94 -2.77 -8.45
N PHE A 136 17.85 -3.39 -8.89
CA PHE A 136 17.73 -3.87 -10.27
C PHE A 136 17.75 -2.72 -11.27
N ALA A 137 17.05 -1.62 -10.98
CA ALA A 137 17.10 -0.41 -11.81
C ALA A 137 18.52 0.18 -11.90
N ILE A 138 19.27 0.18 -10.80
CA ILE A 138 20.69 0.61 -10.79
C ILE A 138 21.54 -0.29 -11.68
N ILE A 139 21.42 -1.62 -11.56
CA ILE A 139 22.21 -2.59 -12.33
C ILE A 139 21.95 -2.47 -13.83
N ILE A 140 20.66 -2.43 -14.23
CA ILE A 140 20.30 -2.32 -15.64
C ILE A 140 20.73 -0.96 -16.21
N SER A 141 20.46 0.14 -15.49
CA SER A 141 20.84 1.47 -15.97
C SER A 141 22.36 1.63 -16.05
N ALA A 142 23.13 1.11 -15.09
CA ALA A 142 24.59 1.14 -15.14
C ALA A 142 25.15 0.31 -16.31
N SER A 143 24.60 -0.89 -16.53
CA SER A 143 24.99 -1.75 -17.66
C SER A 143 24.72 -1.07 -19.00
N PHE A 144 23.53 -0.48 -19.17
CA PHE A 144 23.18 0.23 -20.41
C PHE A 144 24.01 1.50 -20.61
N ASN A 145 24.30 2.25 -19.54
CA ASN A 145 25.16 3.43 -19.62
C ASN A 145 26.61 3.09 -19.99
N ALA A 146 27.11 1.92 -19.58
CA ALA A 146 28.45 1.45 -19.95
C ALA A 146 28.53 0.95 -21.40
N LEU A 147 27.43 0.41 -21.94
CA LEU A 147 27.36 -0.12 -23.31
C LEU A 147 26.99 0.95 -24.35
N PHE A 148 26.21 1.95 -23.95
CA PHE A 148 25.66 2.99 -24.82
C PHE A 148 25.93 4.36 -24.22
N ASP A 149 27.10 4.93 -24.53
CA ASP A 149 27.44 6.28 -24.11
C ASP A 149 26.60 7.31 -24.88
N ALA A 150 26.00 8.24 -24.15
CA ALA A 150 25.07 9.23 -24.68
C ALA A 150 25.37 10.62 -24.10
N PRO A 151 25.42 11.67 -24.94
CA PRO A 151 25.66 13.03 -24.46
C PRO A 151 24.50 13.51 -23.59
N SER A 152 24.75 14.48 -22.72
CA SER A 152 23.69 15.13 -21.93
C SER A 152 22.68 15.84 -22.82
N TYR A 153 21.44 15.99 -22.34
CA TYR A 153 20.37 16.64 -23.09
C TYR A 153 20.69 18.07 -23.55
N ALA A 154 21.44 18.84 -22.75
CA ALA A 154 21.86 20.19 -23.09
C ALA A 154 22.82 20.26 -24.30
N VAL A 155 23.52 19.18 -24.61
CA VAL A 155 24.49 19.12 -25.73
C VAL A 155 23.78 18.63 -26.99
N ASP A 156 23.03 17.53 -26.89
CA ASP A 156 22.28 16.99 -28.02
C ASP A 156 20.98 16.33 -27.50
N PRO A 157 19.83 17.01 -27.63
CA PRO A 157 18.54 16.49 -27.21
C PRO A 157 18.15 15.15 -27.84
N ILE A 158 18.57 14.92 -29.09
CA ILE A 158 18.18 13.73 -29.87
C ILE A 158 19.06 12.53 -29.47
N ARG A 159 20.38 12.75 -29.37
CA ARG A 159 21.32 11.67 -28.99
C ARG A 159 21.31 11.36 -27.50
N SER A 160 20.85 12.30 -26.67
CA SER A 160 20.65 12.08 -25.23
C SER A 160 19.56 11.05 -24.90
N THR A 161 18.71 10.70 -25.86
CA THR A 161 17.59 9.78 -25.71
C THR A 161 17.80 8.58 -26.64
N VAL A 162 18.76 7.73 -26.28
CA VAL A 162 19.08 6.54 -27.08
C VAL A 162 17.89 5.57 -27.14
N PRO A 163 17.58 4.95 -28.30
CA PRO A 163 16.46 3.99 -28.41
C PRO A 163 16.54 2.86 -27.38
N GLN A 164 17.75 2.49 -26.98
CA GLN A 164 18.03 1.46 -26.00
C GLN A 164 17.50 1.79 -24.59
N ALA A 165 17.30 3.07 -24.27
CA ALA A 165 16.71 3.49 -23.00
C ALA A 165 15.25 2.99 -22.85
N ASP A 166 14.56 2.71 -23.95
CA ASP A 166 13.22 2.11 -23.94
C ASP A 166 13.21 0.69 -23.35
N TYR A 167 14.28 -0.08 -23.56
CA TYR A 167 14.37 -1.42 -23.01
C TYR A 167 14.50 -1.42 -21.49
N ILE A 168 15.10 -0.37 -20.90
CA ILE A 168 15.34 -0.28 -19.46
C ILE A 168 14.03 -0.37 -18.68
N TRP A 169 13.06 0.50 -18.97
CA TRP A 169 11.79 0.51 -18.24
C TRP A 169 10.97 -0.76 -18.51
N ARG A 170 10.99 -1.29 -19.74
CA ARG A 170 10.29 -2.53 -20.11
C ARG A 170 10.82 -3.71 -19.32
N ILE A 171 12.14 -3.88 -19.27
CA ILE A 171 12.79 -4.97 -18.54
C ILE A 171 12.48 -4.85 -17.04
N ILE A 172 12.58 -3.66 -16.46
CA ILE A 172 12.26 -3.43 -15.03
C ILE A 172 10.83 -3.87 -14.70
N VAL A 173 9.85 -3.50 -15.54
CA VAL A 173 8.44 -3.88 -15.32
C VAL A 173 8.20 -5.38 -15.54
N MET A 174 8.84 -6.01 -16.53
CA MET A 174 8.67 -7.46 -16.77
C MET A 174 9.30 -8.30 -15.66
N VAL A 175 10.45 -7.91 -15.15
CA VAL A 175 11.15 -8.64 -14.07
C VAL A 175 10.33 -8.65 -12.78
N GLY A 176 9.47 -7.65 -12.56
CA GLY A 176 8.49 -7.65 -11.49
C GLY A 176 7.52 -8.85 -11.51
N ALA A 177 7.34 -9.51 -12.66
CA ALA A 177 6.52 -10.72 -12.77
C ALA A 177 7.20 -11.97 -12.18
N LEU A 178 8.54 -12.00 -12.09
CA LEU A 178 9.29 -13.21 -11.69
C LEU A 178 8.99 -13.65 -10.25
N PRO A 179 9.04 -12.78 -9.21
CA PRO A 179 8.72 -13.21 -7.85
C PRO A 179 7.27 -13.71 -7.70
N ALA A 180 6.34 -13.08 -8.42
CA ALA A 180 4.95 -13.53 -8.45
C ALA A 180 4.84 -14.92 -9.09
N ALA A 181 5.46 -15.15 -10.24
CA ALA A 181 5.46 -16.45 -10.91
C ALA A 181 6.10 -17.56 -10.05
N MET A 182 7.23 -17.27 -9.38
CA MET A 182 7.90 -18.21 -8.49
C MET A 182 7.03 -18.65 -7.31
N THR A 183 6.20 -17.75 -6.79
CA THR A 183 5.35 -18.04 -5.63
C THR A 183 4.00 -18.65 -5.99
N TYR A 184 3.60 -18.65 -7.27
CA TYR A 184 2.31 -19.17 -7.75
C TYR A 184 2.07 -20.62 -7.32
N TYR A 185 3.06 -21.50 -7.54
CA TYR A 185 2.94 -22.91 -7.20
C TYR A 185 2.80 -23.14 -5.69
N SER A 186 3.63 -22.49 -4.88
CA SER A 186 3.59 -22.60 -3.43
C SER A 186 2.28 -22.06 -2.85
N ARG A 187 1.77 -20.95 -3.40
CA ARG A 187 0.52 -20.31 -2.96
C ARG A 187 -0.73 -21.10 -3.34
N THR A 188 -0.77 -21.71 -4.54
CA THR A 188 -1.90 -22.58 -4.93
C THR A 188 -2.00 -23.86 -4.09
N LYS A 189 -0.90 -24.26 -3.45
CA LYS A 189 -0.85 -25.40 -2.53
C LYS A 189 -1.19 -25.10 -1.07
N MET A 190 -1.25 -23.83 -0.66
CA MET A 190 -1.62 -23.48 0.72
C MET A 190 -3.04 -23.98 1.08
N PRO A 191 -3.26 -24.55 2.27
CA PRO A 191 -4.60 -24.91 2.74
C PRO A 191 -5.43 -23.65 3.05
N GLU A 192 -6.76 -23.79 2.99
CA GLU A 192 -7.67 -22.70 3.36
C GLU A 192 -7.54 -22.42 4.86
N THR A 193 -7.77 -21.17 5.30
CA THR A 193 -7.68 -20.87 6.73
C THR A 193 -8.73 -21.66 7.49
N ALA A 194 -8.33 -22.32 8.57
CA ALA A 194 -9.25 -23.14 9.34
C ALA A 194 -10.34 -22.34 10.04
N ARG A 195 -10.05 -21.09 10.42
CA ARG A 195 -11.06 -20.16 10.96
C ARG A 195 -12.15 -19.85 9.93
N TYR A 196 -11.78 -19.60 8.67
CA TYR A 196 -12.77 -19.48 7.59
C TYR A 196 -13.53 -20.79 7.41
N THR A 197 -12.84 -21.92 7.37
CA THR A 197 -13.46 -23.23 7.16
C THR A 197 -14.42 -23.62 8.29
N ALA A 198 -14.09 -23.31 9.54
CA ALA A 198 -14.91 -23.60 10.72
C ALA A 198 -16.09 -22.63 10.86
N LEU A 199 -15.83 -21.32 10.84
CA LEU A 199 -16.83 -20.30 11.20
C LEU A 199 -17.67 -19.85 9.99
N VAL A 200 -17.11 -19.87 8.78
CA VAL A 200 -17.79 -19.35 7.58
C VAL A 200 -18.25 -20.49 6.67
N ALA A 201 -17.36 -21.43 6.35
CA ALA A 201 -17.71 -22.60 5.55
C ALA A 201 -18.45 -23.70 6.36
N LYS A 202 -18.61 -23.50 7.68
CA LYS A 202 -19.30 -24.40 8.61
C LYS A 202 -18.85 -25.86 8.46
N ASN A 203 -17.55 -26.07 8.41
CA ASN A 203 -16.97 -27.40 8.25
C ASN A 203 -15.83 -27.57 9.25
N THR A 204 -16.20 -27.82 10.50
CA THR A 204 -15.27 -27.98 11.63
C THR A 204 -14.31 -29.17 11.42
N ALA A 205 -14.76 -30.24 10.75
CA ALA A 205 -13.93 -31.40 10.42
C ALA A 205 -12.78 -31.06 9.45
N LYS A 206 -13.07 -30.29 8.38
CA LYS A 206 -12.05 -29.86 7.43
C LYS A 206 -11.12 -28.79 8.03
N ALA A 207 -11.67 -27.91 8.88
CA ALA A 207 -10.89 -26.93 9.61
C ALA A 207 -9.87 -27.57 10.57
N ALA A 208 -10.28 -28.60 11.32
CA ALA A 208 -9.40 -29.36 12.20
C ALA A 208 -8.28 -30.07 11.42
N ALA A 209 -8.61 -30.68 10.27
CA ALA A 209 -7.64 -31.33 9.40
C ALA A 209 -6.62 -30.35 8.76
N ASP A 210 -7.10 -29.18 8.33
CA ASP A 210 -6.24 -28.14 7.74
C ASP A 210 -5.35 -27.47 8.82
N MET A 211 -5.86 -27.25 10.06
CA MET A 211 -5.01 -26.80 11.17
C MET A 211 -3.98 -27.84 11.58
N SER A 212 -4.35 -29.13 11.63
CA SER A 212 -3.42 -30.18 12.04
C SER A 212 -2.25 -30.29 11.07
N LYS A 213 -2.49 -30.10 9.77
CA LYS A 213 -1.43 -30.01 8.75
C LYS A 213 -0.51 -28.80 8.93
N VAL A 214 -1.02 -27.66 9.37
CA VAL A 214 -0.25 -26.40 9.48
C VAL A 214 0.46 -26.28 10.83
N LEU A 215 -0.18 -26.70 11.92
CA LEU A 215 0.34 -26.61 13.28
C LEU A 215 1.07 -27.88 13.75
N GLN A 216 0.98 -28.99 12.99
CA GLN A 216 1.52 -30.30 13.38
C GLN A 216 1.04 -30.79 14.76
N VAL A 217 -0.19 -30.44 15.15
CA VAL A 217 -0.83 -30.88 16.40
C VAL A 217 -2.20 -31.47 16.05
N GLU A 218 -2.58 -32.58 16.69
CA GLU A 218 -3.95 -33.11 16.60
C GLU A 218 -4.90 -32.18 17.37
N ILE A 219 -5.83 -31.54 16.65
CA ILE A 219 -6.87 -30.70 17.22
C ILE A 219 -8.20 -31.44 17.04
N GLN A 220 -8.87 -31.75 18.15
CA GLN A 220 -10.21 -32.35 18.11
C GLN A 220 -11.24 -31.30 17.66
N ALA A 221 -12.18 -31.72 16.82
CA ALA A 221 -13.23 -30.85 16.31
C ALA A 221 -14.23 -30.53 17.44
N GLU A 222 -14.38 -29.26 17.79
CA GLU A 222 -15.49 -28.78 18.60
C GLU A 222 -16.81 -28.84 17.80
N PRO A 223 -17.96 -29.03 18.49
CA PRO A 223 -19.28 -29.06 17.85
C PRO A 223 -19.54 -27.78 17.04
N GLU A 224 -20.29 -27.89 15.93
CA GLU A 224 -20.63 -26.74 15.09
C GLU A 224 -21.33 -25.65 15.94
N PRO A 225 -20.85 -24.39 15.91
CA PRO A 225 -21.55 -23.33 16.61
C PRO A 225 -22.93 -23.13 15.98
N GLU A 226 -23.98 -23.31 16.79
CA GLU A 226 -25.36 -23.02 16.38
C GLU A 226 -25.55 -21.54 16.07
N LYS A 227 -26.50 -21.25 15.15
CA LYS A 227 -26.71 -19.98 14.45
C LYS A 227 -26.63 -18.73 15.37
N ALA A 228 -25.44 -18.13 15.48
CA ALA A 228 -25.31 -16.74 15.94
C ALA A 228 -26.14 -15.82 15.04
N LYS A 229 -26.82 -14.82 15.63
CA LYS A 229 -27.65 -13.85 14.90
C LYS A 229 -26.83 -13.22 13.75
N SER A 230 -27.23 -13.52 12.52
CA SER A 230 -26.53 -13.06 11.32
C SER A 230 -27.02 -11.67 10.92
N TYR A 231 -26.44 -10.61 11.48
CA TYR A 231 -26.60 -9.28 10.89
C TYR A 231 -25.70 -9.10 9.68
N GLY A 232 -26.14 -8.30 8.70
CA GLY A 232 -25.36 -7.99 7.50
C GLY A 232 -24.43 -6.77 7.66
N LEU A 233 -23.51 -6.57 6.72
CA LEU A 233 -22.54 -5.46 6.71
C LEU A 233 -23.22 -4.07 6.75
N PHE A 234 -24.38 -3.92 6.12
CA PHE A 234 -25.14 -2.65 6.07
C PHE A 234 -26.25 -2.56 7.13
N SER A 235 -26.20 -3.42 8.16
CA SER A 235 -27.16 -3.38 9.26
C SER A 235 -26.86 -2.23 10.23
N LYS A 236 -27.90 -1.76 10.94
CA LYS A 236 -27.75 -0.80 12.04
C LYS A 236 -26.86 -1.36 13.17
N GLU A 237 -26.90 -2.68 13.37
CA GLU A 237 -26.10 -3.39 14.36
C GLU A 237 -24.61 -3.33 14.04
N PHE A 238 -24.22 -3.60 12.78
CA PHE A 238 -22.84 -3.44 12.33
C PHE A 238 -22.36 -1.99 12.48
N LEU A 239 -23.18 -1.01 12.09
CA LEU A 239 -22.81 0.41 12.18
C LEU A 239 -22.61 0.85 13.64
N SER A 240 -23.47 0.40 14.54
CA SER A 240 -23.38 0.71 15.97
C SER A 240 -22.15 0.09 16.63
N ARG A 241 -21.80 -1.16 16.27
CA ARG A 241 -20.69 -1.91 16.90
C ARG A 241 -19.32 -1.62 16.27
N HIS A 242 -19.26 -1.49 14.94
CA HIS A 242 -18.01 -1.44 14.20
C HIS A 242 -17.86 -0.22 13.28
N GLY A 243 -18.90 0.62 13.15
CA GLY A 243 -18.88 1.79 12.27
C GLY A 243 -17.82 2.82 12.65
N LEU A 244 -17.64 3.10 13.94
CA LEU A 244 -16.60 4.02 14.42
C LEU A 244 -15.21 3.47 14.14
N HIS A 245 -15.00 2.16 14.34
CA HIS A 245 -13.72 1.52 14.06
C HIS A 245 -13.39 1.57 12.56
N LEU A 246 -14.37 1.32 11.70
CA LEU A 246 -14.22 1.44 10.25
C LEU A 246 -13.91 2.87 9.80
N LEU A 247 -14.54 3.87 10.42
CA LEU A 247 -14.22 5.27 10.16
C LEU A 247 -12.78 5.59 10.60
N GLY A 248 -12.36 5.13 11.78
CA GLY A 248 -11.00 5.31 12.28
C GLY A 248 -9.94 4.69 11.37
N THR A 249 -10.13 3.44 10.96
CA THR A 249 -9.17 2.75 10.07
C THR A 249 -9.16 3.31 8.65
N ALA A 250 -10.32 3.66 8.09
CA ALA A 250 -10.40 4.24 6.76
C ALA A 250 -9.79 5.65 6.70
N SER A 251 -10.13 6.53 7.65
CA SER A 251 -9.63 7.91 7.69
C SER A 251 -8.12 7.98 7.93
N THR A 252 -7.59 7.20 8.87
CA THR A 252 -6.14 7.19 9.14
C THR A 252 -5.33 6.64 7.97
N TRP A 253 -5.83 5.60 7.28
CA TRP A 253 -5.18 5.08 6.08
C TRP A 253 -5.27 6.06 4.91
N PHE A 254 -6.42 6.71 4.70
CA PHE A 254 -6.59 7.75 3.68
C PHE A 254 -5.60 8.90 3.86
N LEU A 255 -5.51 9.46 5.08
CA LEU A 255 -4.63 10.59 5.39
C LEU A 255 -3.16 10.21 5.26
N LEU A 256 -2.80 9.01 5.73
CA LEU A 256 -1.45 8.48 5.55
C LEU A 256 -1.08 8.38 4.07
N ASP A 257 -1.92 7.72 3.26
CA ASP A 257 -1.59 7.43 1.87
C ASP A 257 -1.48 8.73 1.05
N ILE A 258 -2.20 9.81 1.41
CA ILE A 258 -1.97 11.15 0.85
C ILE A 258 -0.51 11.56 1.07
N ALA A 259 -0.03 11.56 2.32
CA ALA A 259 1.32 12.01 2.63
C ALA A 259 2.38 11.06 2.06
N PHE A 260 2.25 9.76 2.33
CA PHE A 260 3.23 8.74 1.99
C PHE A 260 3.44 8.61 0.48
N TYR A 261 2.36 8.50 -0.31
CA TYR A 261 2.50 8.36 -1.77
C TYR A 261 2.86 9.68 -2.45
N SER A 262 2.41 10.83 -1.95
CA SER A 262 2.87 12.12 -2.49
C SER A 262 4.39 12.26 -2.35
N GLN A 263 4.92 11.94 -1.17
CA GLN A 263 6.36 11.95 -0.95
C GLN A 263 7.10 10.94 -1.83
N ASN A 264 6.56 9.75 -2.02
CA ASN A 264 7.23 8.71 -2.79
C ASN A 264 7.22 8.99 -4.31
N LEU A 265 6.07 9.42 -4.85
CA LEU A 265 5.89 9.69 -6.28
C LEU A 265 6.68 10.92 -6.74
N PHE A 266 6.69 11.98 -5.92
CA PHE A 266 7.34 13.25 -6.24
C PHE A 266 8.73 13.38 -5.62
N GLN A 267 9.29 12.27 -5.15
CA GLN A 267 10.61 12.21 -4.54
C GLN A 267 11.70 12.76 -5.47
N LYS A 268 11.63 12.45 -6.78
CA LYS A 268 12.57 12.96 -7.77
C LYS A 268 12.52 14.49 -7.90
N ASP A 269 11.32 15.05 -7.82
CA ASP A 269 11.08 16.48 -8.01
C ASP A 269 11.56 17.27 -6.78
N ILE A 270 11.31 16.71 -5.58
CA ILE A 270 11.83 17.24 -4.32
C ILE A 270 13.36 17.25 -4.32
N PHE A 271 14.01 16.16 -4.72
CA PHE A 271 15.48 16.09 -4.73
C PHE A 271 16.14 16.98 -5.77
N SER A 272 15.51 17.13 -6.93
CA SER A 272 15.95 18.05 -7.96
C SER A 272 15.77 19.51 -7.51
N ALA A 273 14.65 19.83 -6.84
CA ALA A 273 14.37 21.17 -6.34
C ALA A 273 15.35 21.60 -5.22
N VAL A 274 15.77 20.69 -4.36
CA VAL A 274 16.79 20.93 -3.32
C VAL A 274 18.22 20.91 -3.89
N GLY A 275 18.38 20.43 -5.14
CA GLY A 275 19.67 20.34 -5.82
C GLY A 275 20.56 19.20 -5.34
N TRP A 276 19.96 18.14 -4.78
CA TRP A 276 20.70 16.91 -4.47
C TRP A 276 20.93 16.05 -5.72
N ILE A 277 19.92 15.99 -6.60
CA ILE A 277 20.04 15.42 -7.94
C ILE A 277 20.28 16.56 -8.94
N PRO A 278 21.23 16.42 -9.89
CA PRO A 278 21.45 17.42 -10.94
C PRO A 278 20.19 17.66 -11.78
N PRO A 279 20.01 18.84 -12.39
CA PRO A 279 18.90 19.09 -13.29
C PRO A 279 18.89 18.11 -14.47
N ALA A 280 17.72 17.67 -14.91
CA ALA A 280 17.57 16.68 -15.99
C ALA A 280 18.28 17.09 -17.30
N GLN A 281 18.38 18.39 -17.58
CA GLN A 281 19.09 18.92 -18.77
C GLN A 281 20.59 18.57 -18.77
N THR A 282 21.18 18.37 -17.60
CA THR A 282 22.63 18.09 -17.44
C THR A 282 22.98 16.62 -17.57
N MET A 283 21.99 15.76 -17.78
CA MET A 283 22.14 14.30 -17.81
C MET A 283 21.56 13.73 -19.09
N ASN A 284 21.97 12.53 -19.45
CA ASN A 284 21.27 11.73 -20.44
C ASN A 284 20.12 10.92 -19.79
N ALA A 285 19.24 10.33 -20.60
CA ALA A 285 18.08 9.60 -20.10
C ALA A 285 18.43 8.41 -19.19
N ILE A 286 19.52 7.71 -19.48
CA ILE A 286 19.95 6.51 -18.72
C ILE A 286 20.58 6.93 -17.39
N GLU A 287 21.41 7.97 -17.43
CA GLU A 287 22.07 8.56 -16.27
C GLU A 287 21.05 9.15 -15.28
N GLU A 288 19.99 9.80 -15.78
CA GLU A 288 18.90 10.29 -14.95
C GLU A 288 18.25 9.15 -14.16
N VAL A 289 17.87 8.06 -14.85
CA VAL A 289 17.29 6.87 -14.20
C VAL A 289 18.25 6.28 -13.17
N TYR A 290 19.55 6.17 -13.50
CA TYR A 290 20.57 5.67 -12.58
C TYR A 290 20.68 6.52 -11.30
N LYS A 291 20.75 7.86 -11.42
CA LYS A 291 20.90 8.74 -10.25
C LYS A 291 19.64 8.77 -9.39
N ILE A 292 18.45 8.79 -10.01
CA ILE A 292 17.17 8.72 -9.28
C ILE A 292 17.06 7.37 -8.56
N ALA A 293 17.32 6.26 -9.25
CA ALA A 293 17.26 4.92 -8.65
C ALA A 293 18.24 4.79 -7.47
N ARG A 294 19.46 5.29 -7.61
CA ARG A 294 20.45 5.32 -6.52
C ARG A 294 19.97 6.12 -5.32
N ALA A 295 19.43 7.31 -5.52
CA ALA A 295 18.92 8.17 -4.45
C ALA A 295 17.74 7.51 -3.71
N GLN A 296 16.78 6.95 -4.45
CA GLN A 296 15.61 6.26 -3.88
C GLN A 296 16.02 4.98 -3.13
N THR A 297 16.93 4.18 -3.70
CA THR A 297 17.44 2.94 -3.09
C THR A 297 18.17 3.24 -1.78
N LEU A 298 18.96 4.31 -1.72
CA LEU A 298 19.65 4.72 -0.49
C LEU A 298 18.66 5.03 0.63
N ILE A 299 17.59 5.77 0.33
CA ILE A 299 16.55 6.10 1.32
C ILE A 299 15.77 4.86 1.73
N ALA A 300 15.50 3.96 0.77
CA ALA A 300 14.85 2.70 1.07
C ALA A 300 15.69 1.84 2.03
N LEU A 301 17.00 1.76 1.79
CA LEU A 301 17.95 1.00 2.60
C LEU A 301 18.12 1.58 4.01
N CYS A 302 18.28 2.90 4.11
CA CYS A 302 18.61 3.56 5.38
C CYS A 302 17.39 3.92 6.23
N SER A 303 16.19 3.97 5.65
CA SER A 303 14.99 4.45 6.34
C SER A 303 13.81 3.51 6.18
N THR A 304 13.38 3.20 4.95
CA THR A 304 12.13 2.47 4.72
C THR A 304 12.19 1.05 5.28
N VAL A 305 13.23 0.28 4.91
CA VAL A 305 13.41 -1.10 5.37
C VAL A 305 13.61 -1.17 6.89
N PRO A 306 14.53 -0.39 7.51
CA PRO A 306 14.65 -0.35 8.96
C PRO A 306 13.35 0.02 9.67
N GLY A 307 12.60 1.01 9.16
CA GLY A 307 11.34 1.44 9.77
C GLY A 307 10.31 0.32 9.87
N TYR A 308 10.17 -0.51 8.82
CA TYR A 308 9.29 -1.68 8.87
C TYR A 308 9.71 -2.69 9.93
N TRP A 309 11.01 -3.03 9.99
CA TRP A 309 11.50 -4.04 10.92
C TRP A 309 11.49 -3.56 12.37
N PHE A 310 11.62 -2.25 12.60
CA PHE A 310 11.34 -1.67 13.90
C PHE A 310 9.88 -1.86 14.28
N THR A 311 8.92 -1.63 13.37
CA THR A 311 7.51 -1.97 13.68
C THR A 311 7.37 -3.45 14.01
N VAL A 312 7.92 -4.37 13.20
CA VAL A 312 7.85 -5.81 13.47
C VAL A 312 8.36 -6.17 14.87
N ALA A 313 9.50 -5.60 15.27
CA ALA A 313 10.11 -5.88 16.57
C ALA A 313 9.31 -5.30 17.77
N PHE A 314 8.64 -4.17 17.59
CA PHE A 314 8.02 -3.42 18.69
C PHE A 314 6.49 -3.46 18.73
N ILE A 315 5.80 -3.90 17.68
CA ILE A 315 4.33 -3.82 17.55
C ILE A 315 3.58 -4.59 18.64
N ASP A 316 4.08 -5.75 19.05
CA ASP A 316 3.48 -6.55 20.12
C ASP A 316 3.94 -6.11 21.53
N ARG A 317 5.01 -5.30 21.64
CA ARG A 317 5.50 -4.78 22.92
C ARG A 317 4.93 -3.41 23.28
N ILE A 318 4.90 -2.49 22.32
CA ILE A 318 4.47 -1.09 22.52
C ILE A 318 2.96 -0.96 22.30
N GLY A 319 2.40 -1.70 21.35
CA GLY A 319 1.01 -1.59 20.90
C GLY A 319 0.86 -0.81 19.60
N ARG A 320 -0.24 -1.06 18.87
CA ARG A 320 -0.48 -0.51 17.54
C ARG A 320 -0.83 0.97 17.62
N PHE A 321 -1.64 1.34 18.60
CA PHE A 321 -2.12 2.71 18.79
C PHE A 321 -0.96 3.68 19.07
N LYS A 322 -0.06 3.30 19.99
CA LYS A 322 1.08 4.14 20.37
C LYS A 322 2.09 4.30 19.24
N ILE A 323 2.37 3.23 18.49
CA ILE A 323 3.26 3.29 17.32
C ILE A 323 2.66 4.20 16.24
N GLN A 324 1.36 4.08 15.97
CA GLN A 324 0.68 4.94 14.99
C GLN A 324 0.74 6.42 15.38
N LEU A 325 0.45 6.73 16.65
CA LEU A 325 0.49 8.09 17.19
C LEU A 325 1.90 8.70 17.09
N MET A 326 2.91 7.93 17.51
CA MET A 326 4.33 8.31 17.43
C MET A 326 4.75 8.58 15.98
N GLY A 327 4.37 7.70 15.05
CA GLY A 327 4.71 7.86 13.63
C GLY A 327 4.12 9.14 13.03
N PHE A 328 2.82 9.38 13.19
CA PHE A 328 2.21 10.63 12.71
C PHE A 328 2.81 11.88 13.38
N PHE A 329 3.15 11.81 14.67
CA PHE A 329 3.81 12.90 15.36
C PHE A 329 5.19 13.23 14.76
N PHE A 330 6.08 12.25 14.63
CA PHE A 330 7.42 12.50 14.09
C PHE A 330 7.37 12.85 12.60
N MET A 331 6.47 12.25 11.81
CA MET A 331 6.24 12.66 10.42
C MET A 331 5.85 14.14 10.33
N THR A 332 4.98 14.61 11.23
CA THR A 332 4.56 16.01 11.31
C THR A 332 5.74 16.92 11.65
N VAL A 333 6.50 16.58 12.69
CA VAL A 333 7.66 17.37 13.14
C VAL A 333 8.68 17.51 12.01
N PHE A 334 9.02 16.41 11.33
CA PHE A 334 10.00 16.45 10.25
C PHE A 334 9.47 17.16 9.00
N MET A 335 8.19 17.02 8.66
CA MET A 335 7.58 17.79 7.57
C MET A 335 7.66 19.30 7.82
N PHE A 336 7.35 19.77 9.03
CA PHE A 336 7.50 21.19 9.35
C PHE A 336 8.96 21.63 9.42
N ALA A 337 9.86 20.80 9.93
CA ALA A 337 11.30 21.08 9.94
C ALA A 337 11.90 21.20 8.53
N LEU A 338 11.36 20.46 7.55
CA LEU A 338 11.72 20.57 6.14
C LEU A 338 11.11 21.80 5.47
N ALA A 339 9.86 22.14 5.82
CA ALA A 339 9.09 23.16 5.12
C ALA A 339 9.32 24.59 5.64
N ILE A 340 9.50 24.80 6.94
CA ILE A 340 9.62 26.15 7.53
C ILE A 340 10.94 26.82 7.06
N PRO A 341 12.12 26.25 7.34
CA PRO A 341 13.41 26.75 6.85
C PRO A 341 13.74 26.21 5.44
N TYR A 342 12.76 26.12 4.53
CA TYR A 342 12.99 25.54 3.19
C TYR A 342 14.15 26.21 2.43
N ASP A 343 14.26 27.54 2.50
CA ASP A 343 15.29 28.29 1.81
C ASP A 343 16.70 27.96 2.35
N TYR A 344 16.84 27.74 3.65
CA TYR A 344 18.07 27.29 4.30
C TYR A 344 18.54 25.94 3.73
N TRP A 345 17.61 25.01 3.49
CA TRP A 345 17.93 23.68 2.95
C TRP A 345 18.41 23.68 1.49
N THR A 346 18.05 24.70 0.71
CA THR A 346 18.46 24.79 -0.71
C THR A 346 19.94 25.15 -0.90
N HIS A 347 20.57 25.72 0.14
CA HIS A 347 22.01 26.00 0.16
C HIS A 347 22.83 24.70 0.14
N LYS A 348 23.93 24.70 -0.63
CA LYS A 348 24.77 23.51 -0.87
C LYS A 348 25.24 22.83 0.41
N ASP A 349 25.55 23.60 1.45
CA ASP A 349 26.12 23.11 2.70
C ASP A 349 25.11 22.35 3.58
N HIS A 350 23.80 22.50 3.31
CA HIS A 350 22.74 21.96 4.17
C HIS A 350 21.87 20.90 3.49
N ARG A 351 22.12 20.57 2.21
CA ARG A 351 21.33 19.59 1.43
C ARG A 351 21.28 18.20 2.07
N ILE A 352 22.39 17.78 2.69
CA ILE A 352 22.47 16.47 3.36
C ILE A 352 21.52 16.43 4.57
N GLY A 353 21.39 17.54 5.31
CA GLY A 353 20.46 17.66 6.42
C GLY A 353 19.00 17.53 5.97
N PHE A 354 18.64 18.13 4.83
CA PHE A 354 17.32 17.95 4.22
C PHE A 354 17.06 16.48 3.89
N VAL A 355 17.99 15.80 3.22
CA VAL A 355 17.84 14.38 2.87
C VAL A 355 17.74 13.50 4.11
N ALA A 356 18.48 13.82 5.18
CA ALA A 356 18.42 13.09 6.45
C ALA A 356 17.04 13.23 7.12
N LEU A 357 16.51 14.45 7.25
CA LEU A 357 15.17 14.69 7.82
C LEU A 357 14.06 14.09 6.94
N TYR A 358 14.20 14.15 5.62
CA TYR A 358 13.28 13.52 4.69
C TYR A 358 13.30 11.99 4.82
N SER A 359 14.49 11.41 4.99
CA SER A 359 14.65 9.99 5.28
C SER A 359 14.02 9.62 6.62
N LEU A 360 14.24 10.41 7.68
CA LEU A 360 13.59 10.17 8.97
C LEU A 360 12.06 10.21 8.87
N THR A 361 11.51 11.04 7.99
CA THR A 361 10.05 11.05 7.76
C THR A 361 9.57 9.71 7.21
N PHE A 362 10.27 9.11 6.25
CA PHE A 362 9.95 7.77 5.78
C PHE A 362 10.18 6.69 6.84
N PHE A 363 11.23 6.82 7.65
CA PHE A 363 11.50 5.88 8.72
C PHE A 363 10.33 5.83 9.71
N PHE A 364 9.82 6.98 10.18
CA PHE A 364 8.69 7.04 11.10
C PHE A 364 7.32 6.82 10.43
N ALA A 365 7.20 7.00 9.12
CA ALA A 365 6.02 6.53 8.40
C ALA A 365 5.91 5.01 8.46
N ASN A 366 7.03 4.30 8.29
CA ASN A 366 7.08 2.83 8.32
C ASN A 366 7.16 2.26 9.74
N PHE A 367 7.90 2.94 10.64
CA PHE A 367 7.86 2.72 12.08
C PHE A 367 6.69 3.48 12.71
N GLY A 368 5.49 3.18 12.25
CA GLY A 368 4.34 4.04 12.51
C GLY A 368 3.13 3.69 11.64
N PRO A 369 2.41 4.71 11.14
CA PRO A 369 1.09 4.55 10.56
C PRO A 369 1.07 3.60 9.36
N ASN A 370 2.11 3.52 8.53
CA ASN A 370 2.08 2.67 7.32
C ASN A 370 1.93 1.19 7.65
N ALA A 371 2.65 0.70 8.65
CA ALA A 371 2.51 -0.68 9.07
C ALA A 371 1.26 -0.88 9.95
N THR A 372 0.91 0.07 10.83
CA THR A 372 -0.21 -0.12 11.75
C THR A 372 -1.58 -0.01 11.07
N THR A 373 -1.76 0.87 10.07
CA THR A 373 -3.02 0.97 9.31
C THR A 373 -3.30 -0.28 8.50
N PHE A 374 -2.26 -1.03 8.12
CA PHE A 374 -2.40 -2.36 7.53
C PHE A 374 -2.75 -3.43 8.57
N VAL A 375 -2.09 -3.44 9.74
CA VAL A 375 -2.31 -4.46 10.77
C VAL A 375 -3.67 -4.35 11.44
N VAL A 376 -4.07 -3.15 11.85
CA VAL A 376 -5.24 -2.94 12.71
C VAL A 376 -6.55 -3.47 12.10
N PRO A 377 -6.93 -3.17 10.84
CA PRO A 377 -8.17 -3.67 10.25
C PRO A 377 -8.21 -5.21 10.18
N ALA A 378 -7.06 -5.88 10.08
CA ALA A 378 -7.02 -7.33 10.10
C ALA A 378 -7.29 -7.92 11.50
N GLU A 379 -7.07 -7.15 12.57
CA GLU A 379 -7.23 -7.62 13.95
C GLU A 379 -8.58 -7.26 14.59
N ILE A 380 -9.19 -6.14 14.19
CA ILE A 380 -10.37 -5.58 14.87
C ILE A 380 -11.72 -6.09 14.35
N PHE A 381 -11.77 -6.59 13.11
CA PHE A 381 -13.03 -6.94 12.47
C PHE A 381 -13.36 -8.45 12.64
N PRO A 382 -14.66 -8.78 12.80
CA PRO A 382 -15.13 -10.17 12.93
C PRO A 382 -14.82 -10.97 11.67
N ALA A 383 -14.64 -12.28 11.81
CA ALA A 383 -14.15 -13.14 10.72
C ALA A 383 -15.03 -13.11 9.47
N ARG A 384 -16.35 -12.97 9.67
CA ARG A 384 -17.36 -12.85 8.59
C ARG A 384 -17.22 -11.60 7.70
N PHE A 385 -16.66 -10.51 8.22
CA PHE A 385 -16.54 -9.24 7.51
C PHE A 385 -15.10 -8.74 7.39
N ARG A 386 -14.13 -9.49 7.91
CA ARG A 386 -12.74 -9.04 8.04
C ARG A 386 -12.14 -8.66 6.69
N SER A 387 -12.31 -9.50 5.67
CA SER A 387 -11.77 -9.23 4.33
C SER A 387 -12.45 -8.02 3.70
N THR A 388 -13.77 -7.90 3.82
CA THR A 388 -14.53 -6.77 3.29
C THR A 388 -14.17 -5.44 3.99
N CYS A 389 -14.12 -5.42 5.33
CA CYS A 389 -13.80 -4.20 6.09
C CYS A 389 -12.35 -3.76 5.91
N HIS A 390 -11.42 -4.73 5.82
CA HIS A 390 -10.04 -4.46 5.44
C HIS A 390 -9.96 -3.93 3.99
N GLY A 391 -10.74 -4.52 3.07
CA GLY A 391 -10.88 -4.04 1.69
C GLY A 391 -11.35 -2.58 1.62
N ILE A 392 -12.39 -2.21 2.38
CA ILE A 392 -12.90 -0.83 2.46
C ILE A 392 -11.85 0.13 3.05
N SER A 393 -11.20 -0.26 4.15
CA SER A 393 -10.17 0.58 4.80
C SER A 393 -8.97 0.81 3.87
N SER A 394 -8.50 -0.26 3.20
CA SER A 394 -7.38 -0.19 2.26
C SER A 394 -7.72 0.57 0.97
N ALA A 395 -8.97 0.46 0.48
CA ALA A 395 -9.49 1.25 -0.65
C ALA A 395 -9.54 2.74 -0.32
N SER A 396 -9.90 3.10 0.92
CA SER A 396 -9.81 4.47 1.40
C SER A 396 -8.37 4.98 1.37
N GLY A 397 -7.40 4.18 1.83
CA GLY A 397 -5.97 4.45 1.64
C GLY A 397 -5.63 4.78 0.18
N LYS A 398 -5.98 3.91 -0.76
CA LYS A 398 -5.66 4.14 -2.19
C LYS A 398 -6.38 5.35 -2.79
N LEU A 399 -7.57 5.69 -2.31
CA LEU A 399 -8.22 6.96 -2.65
C LEU A 399 -7.38 8.16 -2.17
N GLY A 400 -6.81 8.07 -0.97
CA GLY A 400 -5.86 9.05 -0.44
C GLY A 400 -4.60 9.15 -1.32
N ALA A 401 -4.04 8.01 -1.73
CA ALA A 401 -2.90 7.96 -2.65
C ALA A 401 -3.23 8.63 -3.99
N MET A 402 -4.45 8.47 -4.52
CA MET A 402 -4.91 9.17 -5.72
C MET A 402 -5.00 10.68 -5.50
N VAL A 403 -5.58 11.13 -4.38
CA VAL A 403 -5.64 12.56 -4.02
C VAL A 403 -4.24 13.14 -3.92
N GLY A 404 -3.29 12.41 -3.34
CA GLY A 404 -1.88 12.81 -3.28
C GLY A 404 -1.22 12.85 -4.67
N ALA A 405 -1.35 11.78 -5.45
CA ALA A 405 -0.75 11.65 -6.78
C ALA A 405 -1.26 12.73 -7.75
N PHE A 406 -2.55 13.03 -7.75
CA PHE A 406 -3.10 14.08 -8.59
C PHE A 406 -2.87 15.46 -7.96
N GLY A 407 -3.26 15.65 -6.70
CA GLY A 407 -3.21 16.94 -6.03
C GLY A 407 -1.80 17.50 -5.90
N PHE A 408 -0.84 16.71 -5.43
CA PHE A 408 0.52 17.18 -5.21
C PHE A 408 1.22 17.53 -6.54
N LEU A 409 0.94 16.79 -7.63
CA LEU A 409 1.49 17.08 -8.96
C LEU A 409 1.14 18.49 -9.45
N TYR A 410 -0.09 18.95 -9.20
CA TYR A 410 -0.53 20.31 -9.52
C TYR A 410 -0.09 21.33 -8.47
N LEU A 411 -0.15 20.98 -7.18
CA LEU A 411 0.15 21.90 -6.08
C LEU A 411 1.65 22.22 -5.96
N ALA A 412 2.54 21.25 -6.17
CA ALA A 412 3.98 21.43 -6.02
C ALA A 412 4.62 22.28 -7.13
N GLN A 413 3.88 22.60 -8.18
CA GLN A 413 4.32 23.48 -9.26
C GLN A 413 4.73 24.86 -8.74
N ASN A 414 5.63 25.51 -9.46
CA ASN A 414 6.12 26.83 -9.05
C ASN A 414 4.96 27.85 -8.99
N LYS A 415 5.06 28.81 -8.07
CA LYS A 415 4.12 29.94 -7.97
C LYS A 415 4.23 30.86 -9.19
N ASP A 416 5.43 30.95 -9.75
CA ASP A 416 5.71 31.72 -10.95
C ASP A 416 5.39 30.88 -12.19
N LYS A 417 4.41 31.35 -12.98
CA LYS A 417 3.96 30.71 -14.25
C LYS A 417 5.08 30.54 -15.27
N THR A 418 6.15 31.33 -15.19
CA THR A 418 7.28 31.20 -16.12
C THR A 418 8.21 30.04 -15.77
N LYS A 419 8.07 29.47 -14.56
CA LYS A 419 8.92 28.39 -14.02
C LYS A 419 8.15 27.08 -13.80
N THR A 420 6.86 27.05 -14.12
CA THR A 420 6.04 25.84 -14.08
C THR A 420 6.42 24.89 -15.20
N ASP A 421 6.20 23.60 -14.98
CA ASP A 421 6.34 22.63 -16.06
C ASP A 421 5.28 22.88 -17.14
N ALA A 422 5.64 22.61 -18.39
CA ALA A 422 4.77 22.92 -19.53
C ALA A 422 3.43 22.19 -19.43
N GLY A 423 2.34 22.95 -19.61
CA GLY A 423 0.97 22.46 -19.47
C GLY A 423 0.39 22.48 -18.06
N TYR A 424 1.19 22.78 -17.03
CA TYR A 424 0.69 22.91 -15.66
C TYR A 424 0.33 24.35 -15.29
N PRO A 425 -0.74 24.56 -14.50
CA PRO A 425 -1.01 25.86 -13.88
C PRO A 425 0.02 26.17 -12.78
N ALA A 426 0.11 27.45 -12.38
CA ALA A 426 0.89 27.85 -11.21
C ALA A 426 0.37 27.15 -9.95
N GLY A 427 1.30 26.53 -9.23
CA GLY A 427 1.02 25.83 -7.98
C GLY A 427 1.30 26.71 -6.76
N ILE A 428 1.26 26.08 -5.59
CA ILE A 428 1.63 26.69 -4.31
C ILE A 428 3.13 26.52 -4.00
N GLY A 429 3.85 25.72 -4.78
CA GLY A 429 5.29 25.44 -4.64
C GLY A 429 5.59 24.36 -3.59
N VAL A 430 6.74 23.69 -3.76
CA VAL A 430 7.18 22.55 -2.91
C VAL A 430 7.11 22.88 -1.41
N LYS A 431 7.56 24.07 -1.00
CA LYS A 431 7.48 24.53 0.40
C LYS A 431 6.06 24.45 0.98
N ASN A 432 5.09 25.03 0.29
CA ASN A 432 3.71 25.05 0.77
C ASN A 432 3.05 23.67 0.65
N SER A 433 3.42 22.88 -0.35
CA SER A 433 2.96 21.50 -0.45
C SER A 433 3.45 20.64 0.71
N LEU A 434 4.71 20.79 1.14
CA LEU A 434 5.23 20.11 2.34
C LEU A 434 4.50 20.55 3.63
N LEU A 435 4.18 21.85 3.76
CA LEU A 435 3.34 22.33 4.88
C LEU A 435 1.96 21.66 4.88
N LEU A 436 1.31 21.56 3.71
CA LEU A 436 0.02 20.90 3.56
C LEU A 436 0.10 19.42 3.98
N LEU A 437 1.14 18.69 3.56
CA LEU A 437 1.36 17.31 3.98
C LEU A 437 1.59 17.20 5.50
N GLY A 438 2.27 18.16 6.12
CA GLY A 438 2.39 18.28 7.58
C GLY A 438 1.03 18.41 8.26
N VAL A 439 0.12 19.24 7.72
CA VAL A 439 -1.26 19.38 8.23
C VAL A 439 -2.04 18.08 8.07
N VAL A 440 -1.92 17.39 6.94
CA VAL A 440 -2.55 16.08 6.73
C VAL A 440 -2.07 15.05 7.76
N ASN A 441 -0.78 15.07 8.13
CA ASN A 441 -0.25 14.21 9.20
C ASN A 441 -0.81 14.55 10.59
N ILE A 442 -1.04 15.84 10.89
CA ILE A 442 -1.74 16.26 12.13
C ILE A 442 -3.15 15.68 12.15
N LEU A 443 -3.89 15.76 11.04
CA LEU A 443 -5.21 15.14 10.97
C LEU A 443 -5.10 13.63 11.21
N GLY A 444 -4.13 12.95 10.60
CA GLY A 444 -3.88 11.52 10.84
C GLY A 444 -3.63 11.19 12.32
N PHE A 445 -2.87 12.04 13.01
CA PHE A 445 -2.66 11.95 14.46
C PHE A 445 -3.98 12.06 15.24
N LEU A 446 -4.84 13.03 14.90
CA LEU A 446 -6.13 13.24 15.56
C LEU A 446 -7.12 12.09 15.29
N PHE A 447 -7.20 11.61 14.06
CA PHE A 447 -8.08 10.48 13.70
C PHE A 447 -7.59 9.14 14.28
N THR A 448 -6.32 9.03 14.68
CA THR A 448 -5.80 7.85 15.37
C THR A 448 -6.50 7.60 16.69
N PHE A 449 -7.02 8.62 17.37
CA PHE A 449 -7.81 8.45 18.61
C PHE A 449 -9.12 7.66 18.43
N LEU A 450 -9.61 7.50 17.20
CA LEU A 450 -10.77 6.66 16.88
C LEU A 450 -10.42 5.18 16.72
N VAL A 451 -9.13 4.85 16.70
CA VAL A 451 -8.63 3.49 16.46
C VAL A 451 -8.44 2.76 17.79
N PRO A 452 -9.07 1.59 18.00
CA PRO A 452 -8.91 0.83 19.24
C PRO A 452 -7.53 0.13 19.30
N GLU A 453 -7.00 -0.06 20.52
CA GLU A 453 -5.80 -0.87 20.73
C GLU A 453 -6.16 -2.37 20.76
N ALA A 454 -5.54 -3.13 19.85
CA ALA A 454 -5.76 -4.56 19.67
C ALA A 454 -4.69 -5.45 20.33
N ASN A 455 -3.63 -4.85 20.89
CA ASN A 455 -2.52 -5.61 21.45
C ASN A 455 -2.95 -6.53 22.61
N GLY A 456 -2.52 -7.79 22.55
CA GLY A 456 -2.75 -8.77 23.60
C GLY A 456 -4.20 -9.28 23.73
N LYS A 457 -5.11 -8.92 22.81
CA LYS A 457 -6.50 -9.39 22.77
C LYS A 457 -6.74 -10.43 21.66
N SER A 458 -7.62 -11.41 21.90
CA SER A 458 -7.92 -12.42 20.87
C SER A 458 -8.74 -11.80 19.74
N LEU A 459 -8.89 -12.47 18.60
CA LEU A 459 -9.69 -11.91 17.49
C LEU A 459 -11.17 -11.83 17.90
N GLU A 460 -11.64 -12.82 18.65
CA GLU A 460 -13.02 -12.98 19.14
C GLU A 460 -13.34 -11.97 20.24
N GLU A 461 -12.36 -11.70 21.11
CA GLU A 461 -12.44 -10.65 22.15
C GLU A 461 -12.47 -9.25 21.54
N MET A 462 -11.75 -9.02 20.43
CA MET A 462 -11.75 -7.74 19.73
C MET A 462 -12.99 -7.51 18.88
N SER A 463 -13.50 -8.58 18.26
CA SER A 463 -14.68 -8.54 17.40
C SER A 463 -16.00 -8.55 18.18
N GLY A 464 -15.98 -8.91 19.46
CA GLY A 464 -17.18 -9.11 20.27
C GLY A 464 -17.92 -10.41 19.94
N GLU A 465 -17.28 -11.34 19.22
CA GLU A 465 -17.89 -12.65 18.86
C GLU A 465 -18.23 -13.48 20.12
N ASN A 466 -17.47 -13.35 21.22
CA ASN A 466 -17.77 -14.01 22.49
C ASN A 466 -19.06 -13.50 23.17
N GLU A 467 -19.38 -12.21 23.01
CA GLU A 467 -20.60 -11.62 23.57
C GLU A 467 -21.82 -12.04 22.75
N GLU A 468 -21.67 -12.20 21.44
CA GLU A 468 -22.70 -12.74 20.56
C GLU A 468 -23.04 -14.20 20.91
N GLU A 469 -22.04 -15.04 21.21
CA GLU A 469 -22.26 -16.42 21.67
C GLU A 469 -22.93 -16.47 23.06
N ALA A 470 -22.51 -15.60 24.00
CA ALA A 470 -23.07 -15.55 25.35
C ALA A 470 -24.54 -15.05 25.37
N GLU A 471 -24.89 -14.03 24.58
CA GLU A 471 -26.28 -13.56 24.43
C GLU A 471 -27.17 -14.63 23.77
N THR A 472 -26.62 -15.40 22.83
CA THR A 472 -27.35 -16.49 22.15
C THR A 472 -27.64 -17.64 23.13
N ASN A 473 -26.64 -18.03 23.94
CA ASN A 473 -26.80 -19.08 24.95
C ASN A 473 -27.69 -18.65 26.13
N GLY A 474 -27.58 -17.40 26.61
CA GLY A 474 -28.43 -16.87 27.68
C GLY A 474 -29.90 -16.68 27.30
N GLY A 475 -30.19 -16.40 26.02
CA GLY A 475 -31.56 -16.36 25.51
C GLY A 475 -32.23 -17.74 25.43
N LEU A 476 -31.44 -18.80 25.25
CA LEU A 476 -31.94 -20.18 25.20
C LEU A 476 -32.29 -20.73 26.59
N GLU A 477 -31.51 -20.40 27.63
CA GLU A 477 -31.84 -20.77 29.02
C GLU A 477 -33.16 -20.14 29.50
N GLN A 478 -33.48 -18.91 29.08
CA GLN A 478 -34.78 -18.30 29.38
C GLN A 478 -35.93 -18.95 28.62
N SER A 479 -35.70 -19.44 27.39
CA SER A 479 -36.74 -20.11 26.60
C SER A 479 -37.07 -21.53 27.09
N HIS A 480 -36.10 -22.22 27.71
CA HIS A 480 -36.31 -23.55 28.29
C HIS A 480 -36.90 -23.55 29.72
N SER A 481 -36.90 -22.42 30.43
CA SER A 481 -37.44 -22.35 31.80
C SER A 481 -38.97 -22.17 31.89
N HIS A 482 -39.68 -21.96 30.77
CA HIS A 482 -41.09 -21.58 30.80
C HIS A 482 -42.13 -22.69 30.54
N ASN A 483 -41.74 -23.96 30.45
CA ASN A 483 -42.70 -25.04 30.13
C ASN A 483 -42.83 -26.22 31.11
N ASN A 484 -42.23 -26.16 32.31
CA ASN A 484 -42.48 -27.18 33.34
C ASN A 484 -43.46 -26.66 34.41
N ARG A 485 -44.75 -26.60 34.06
CA ARG A 485 -45.82 -26.67 35.07
C ARG A 485 -46.17 -28.14 35.28
N THR A 486 -45.59 -28.75 36.30
CA THR A 486 -46.05 -30.01 36.86
C THR A 486 -47.38 -29.79 37.58
N VAL A 487 -48.41 -30.55 37.17
CA VAL A 487 -49.71 -30.63 37.84
C VAL A 487 -49.56 -31.65 38.98
N PRO A 488 -50.00 -31.35 40.22
CA PRO A 488 -50.01 -32.36 41.28
C PRO A 488 -51.15 -33.36 41.03
N LEU A 489 -50.81 -34.66 41.03
CA LEU A 489 -51.78 -35.75 41.08
C LEU A 489 -52.10 -36.07 42.54
N ALA A 490 -53.39 -35.94 42.85
CA ALA A 490 -54.17 -36.48 43.99
C ALA A 490 -53.69 -36.19 45.42
#